data_AF-Q8YSE7-F1
#
_entry.id   AF-Q8YSE7-F1
#
_cell.length_a   1.000
_cell.length_b   1.000
_cell.length_c   1.000
_cell.angle_alpha   90.00
_cell.angle_beta   90.00
_cell.angle_gamma   90.00
#
_symmetry.space_group_name_H-M   'P 1'
#
loop_
_entity.id
_entity.type
_entity.pdbx_description
1 polymer ?
#
loop_
_entity_poly.entity_id
_entity_poly.type
_entity_poly.pdbx_seq_one_letter_code
_entity_poly.pdbx_strand_id
1 'polypeptide(L)'
;MMTLDANAQTLQYALDYLARVIQWRITSSFHNQEQQAITIPQPPHDLLTAETPLTQFICKHQLNTAEQLTLLIALAPHLQADFFDQLITSQLPQAGDYPQIGGWRGKSHRGFLPTGETILFIVAGNQFSDRFRLQQLFHNEHLFVRERVLYLEPPADGEPLMSGKLIITQDYIDLFTQGHFSSPQFSINFPAQRISTEMEWEDLVLNTQTLDQIHDLKAWITHGSTILYDWGMKRKLKLGYRALFHGPPGTGKTLTASLLGKYTNKEVYKIDLSMVVSKFIGETEKNLANLFAKAESKDWILFFDEADALFSKRTNVRDAHDKYANQEVSYLLQRVENYDGLVILSSNFKSNIDDAFIRRFQAIIHFPLPSSKERLQIWQMAFPFQVELAEVVNLWELATTYELSGADIMNVVQYCCLQTLKRGDTVIHQEDLQAAIKREFGKAGKIV
;
A
#
# COMPACT_ATOMS: atom_id res chain seq x y z
N MET A 1 -23.00 -12.77 -0.53
CA MET A 1 -22.47 -12.30 0.77
C MET A 1 -22.39 -13.51 1.68
N MET A 2 -21.19 -13.95 2.01
CA MET A 2 -20.99 -15.00 3.02
C MET A 2 -21.43 -14.47 4.39
N THR A 3 -22.11 -15.29 5.19
CA THR A 3 -22.42 -14.93 6.57
C THR A 3 -21.16 -15.05 7.42
N LEU A 4 -20.92 -14.06 8.30
CA LEU A 4 -19.80 -14.10 9.27
C LEU A 4 -19.75 -15.42 10.04
N ASP A 5 -20.91 -16.03 10.30
CA ASP A 5 -21.05 -17.31 10.98
C ASP A 5 -20.39 -18.49 10.24
N ALA A 6 -20.52 -18.55 8.91
CA ALA A 6 -19.90 -19.62 8.12
C ALA A 6 -18.36 -19.49 8.08
N ASN A 7 -17.87 -18.25 8.07
CA ASN A 7 -16.43 -17.99 8.16
C ASN A 7 -15.89 -18.39 9.54
N ALA A 8 -16.56 -17.96 10.62
CA ALA A 8 -16.19 -18.29 11.99
C ALA A 8 -16.16 -19.81 12.23
N GLN A 9 -17.16 -20.54 11.71
CA GLN A 9 -17.23 -22.00 11.82
C GLN A 9 -16.04 -22.68 11.11
N THR A 10 -15.64 -22.18 9.94
CA THR A 10 -14.49 -22.74 9.22
C THR A 10 -13.17 -22.47 9.94
N LEU A 11 -13.01 -21.28 10.52
CA LEU A 11 -11.86 -20.95 11.36
C LEU A 11 -11.81 -21.82 12.62
N GLN A 12 -12.96 -22.13 13.23
CA GLN A 12 -13.03 -23.07 14.35
C GLN A 12 -12.57 -24.47 13.94
N TYR A 13 -13.02 -25.00 12.79
CA TYR A 13 -12.54 -26.28 12.27
C TYR A 13 -11.03 -26.28 12.01
N ALA A 14 -10.48 -25.15 11.58
CA ALA A 14 -9.04 -24.99 11.39
C ALA A 14 -8.27 -25.05 12.71
N LEU A 15 -8.77 -24.39 13.77
CA LEU A 15 -8.19 -24.44 15.11
C LEU A 15 -8.29 -25.84 15.71
N ASP A 16 -9.43 -26.51 15.59
CA ASP A 16 -9.63 -27.88 16.09
C ASP A 16 -8.70 -28.88 15.37
N TYR A 17 -8.49 -28.68 14.06
CA TYR A 17 -7.51 -29.45 13.30
C TYR A 17 -6.08 -29.20 13.81
N LEU A 18 -5.67 -27.95 13.95
CA LEU A 18 -4.34 -27.60 14.45
C LEU A 18 -4.12 -28.13 15.87
N ALA A 19 -5.13 -28.04 16.75
CA ALA A 19 -5.07 -28.56 18.11
C ALA A 19 -4.81 -30.07 18.13
N ARG A 20 -5.50 -30.85 17.29
CA ARG A 20 -5.26 -32.30 17.15
C ARG A 20 -3.84 -32.61 16.68
N VAL A 21 -3.29 -31.84 15.75
CA VAL A 21 -1.91 -32.00 15.27
C VAL A 21 -0.89 -31.68 16.35
N ILE A 22 -1.09 -30.58 17.11
CA ILE A 22 -0.22 -30.20 18.21
C ILE A 22 -0.25 -31.24 19.33
N GLN A 23 -1.44 -31.70 19.73
CA GLN A 23 -1.59 -32.75 20.74
C GLN A 23 -0.86 -34.02 20.30
N TRP A 24 -1.11 -34.50 19.08
CA TRP A 24 -0.42 -35.66 18.53
C TRP A 24 1.11 -35.49 18.57
N ARG A 25 1.64 -34.30 18.20
CA ARG A 25 3.08 -34.06 18.23
C ARG A 25 3.66 -34.05 19.64
N ILE A 26 3.02 -33.36 20.58
CA ILE A 26 3.48 -33.27 21.97
C ILE A 26 3.48 -34.65 22.61
N THR A 27 2.39 -35.42 22.44
CA THR A 27 2.32 -36.78 23.00
C THR A 27 3.39 -37.67 22.37
N SER A 28 3.58 -37.63 21.05
CA SER A 28 4.62 -38.41 20.36
C SER A 28 6.06 -38.05 20.76
N SER A 29 6.30 -36.81 21.21
CA SER A 29 7.65 -36.32 21.52
C SER A 29 8.02 -36.45 22.99
N PHE A 30 7.04 -36.35 23.90
CA PHE A 30 7.28 -36.32 25.36
C PHE A 30 6.70 -37.53 26.11
N HIS A 31 5.74 -38.24 25.54
CA HIS A 31 5.12 -39.41 26.16
C HIS A 31 5.58 -40.66 25.40
N ASN A 32 6.55 -41.39 25.96
CA ASN A 32 7.04 -42.66 25.41
C ASN A 32 5.90 -43.71 25.36
N GLN A 33 5.13 -43.74 24.28
CA GLN A 33 4.14 -44.78 24.03
C GLN A 33 4.31 -45.36 22.62
N GLU A 34 4.64 -46.66 22.57
CA GLU A 34 4.92 -47.47 21.38
C GLU A 34 3.71 -47.66 20.41
N GLN A 35 2.60 -46.92 20.57
CA GLN A 35 1.34 -47.18 19.86
C GLN A 35 0.56 -45.93 19.40
N GLN A 36 1.24 -44.82 19.08
CA GLN A 36 0.57 -43.67 18.44
C GLN A 36 0.80 -43.63 16.93
N ALA A 37 -0.21 -43.15 16.19
CA ALA A 37 -0.21 -43.09 14.73
C ALA A 37 1.09 -42.45 14.21
N ILE A 38 1.74 -43.12 13.26
CA ILE A 38 3.04 -42.71 12.69
C ILE A 38 2.89 -41.41 11.87
N THR A 39 1.68 -41.09 11.43
CA THR A 39 1.38 -40.02 10.47
C THR A 39 0.64 -38.85 11.10
N ILE A 40 0.98 -37.64 10.66
CA ILE A 40 0.31 -36.39 11.03
C ILE A 40 -1.21 -36.52 10.75
N PRO A 41 -2.09 -36.11 11.69
CA PRO A 41 -3.53 -36.06 11.46
C PRO A 41 -3.87 -35.34 10.15
N GLN A 42 -4.85 -35.84 9.42
CA GLN A 42 -5.28 -35.24 8.16
C GLN A 42 -6.30 -34.11 8.40
N PRO A 43 -6.33 -33.07 7.56
CA PRO A 43 -7.30 -31.99 7.66
C PRO A 43 -8.73 -32.53 7.51
N PRO A 44 -9.71 -31.97 8.25
CA PRO A 44 -11.11 -32.36 8.08
C PRO A 44 -11.60 -31.95 6.69
N HIS A 45 -12.46 -32.78 6.09
CA HIS A 45 -13.01 -32.54 4.75
C HIS A 45 -13.69 -31.16 4.64
N ASP A 46 -14.43 -30.77 5.68
CA ASP A 46 -15.16 -29.50 5.72
C ASP A 46 -14.24 -28.26 5.61
N LEU A 47 -13.01 -28.33 6.14
CA LEU A 47 -12.02 -27.26 6.00
C LEU A 47 -11.58 -27.07 4.55
N LEU A 48 -11.60 -28.15 3.76
CA LEU A 48 -11.18 -28.16 2.36
C LEU A 48 -12.32 -27.87 1.38
N THR A 49 -13.58 -28.01 1.80
CA THR A 49 -14.75 -27.83 0.92
C THR A 49 -15.57 -26.57 1.19
N ALA A 50 -15.36 -25.88 2.31
CA ALA A 50 -16.07 -24.64 2.60
C ALA A 50 -15.63 -23.51 1.66
N GLU A 51 -16.54 -22.69 1.16
CA GLU A 51 -16.20 -21.57 0.25
C GLU A 51 -15.66 -20.32 0.98
N THR A 52 -14.90 -20.47 2.07
CA THR A 52 -14.43 -19.34 2.90
C THR A 52 -13.14 -18.71 2.40
N PRO A 53 -12.80 -17.48 2.82
CA PRO A 53 -11.54 -16.83 2.43
C PRO A 53 -10.28 -17.66 2.70
N LEU A 54 -10.21 -18.35 3.85
CA LEU A 54 -9.08 -19.23 4.18
C LEU A 54 -9.01 -20.42 3.23
N THR A 55 -10.12 -21.13 3.01
CA THR A 55 -10.16 -22.30 2.14
C THR A 55 -9.91 -21.91 0.67
N GLN A 56 -10.49 -20.80 0.21
CA GLN A 56 -10.23 -20.26 -1.13
C GLN A 56 -8.76 -19.93 -1.33
N PHE A 57 -8.09 -19.35 -0.33
CA PHE A 57 -6.66 -19.10 -0.39
C PHE A 57 -5.84 -20.40 -0.47
N ILE A 58 -6.16 -21.39 0.37
CA ILE A 58 -5.52 -22.72 0.34
C ILE A 58 -5.69 -23.37 -1.04
N CYS A 59 -6.90 -23.38 -1.60
CA CYS A 59 -7.21 -24.00 -2.88
C CYS A 59 -6.58 -23.25 -4.05
N LYS A 60 -6.68 -21.92 -4.08
CA LYS A 60 -6.12 -21.07 -5.14
C LYS A 60 -4.62 -21.25 -5.27
N HIS A 61 -3.92 -21.34 -4.14
CA HIS A 61 -2.46 -21.46 -4.10
C HIS A 61 -1.97 -22.92 -3.98
N GLN A 62 -2.89 -23.89 -3.96
CA GLN A 62 -2.60 -25.33 -3.87
C GLN A 62 -1.67 -25.68 -2.69
N LEU A 63 -1.92 -25.09 -1.52
CA LEU A 63 -1.02 -25.27 -0.38
C LEU A 63 -0.98 -26.73 0.06
N ASN A 64 0.23 -27.26 0.26
CA ASN A 64 0.43 -28.60 0.83
C ASN A 64 0.18 -28.61 2.35
N THR A 65 0.15 -29.79 2.96
CA THR A 65 -0.15 -29.94 4.40
C THR A 65 0.80 -29.14 5.30
N ALA A 66 2.09 -29.08 4.97
CA ALA A 66 3.08 -28.32 5.73
C ALA A 66 2.85 -26.81 5.65
N GLU A 67 2.53 -26.30 4.46
CA GLU A 67 2.17 -24.90 4.24
C GLU A 67 0.86 -24.54 4.94
N GLN A 68 -0.16 -25.39 4.84
CA GLN A 68 -1.43 -25.21 5.55
C GLN A 68 -1.20 -25.12 7.06
N LEU A 69 -0.47 -26.07 7.65
CA LEU A 69 -0.16 -26.05 9.08
C LEU A 69 0.66 -24.81 9.47
N THR A 70 1.62 -24.40 8.66
CA THR A 70 2.41 -23.18 8.89
C THR A 70 1.52 -21.94 8.92
N LEU A 71 0.58 -21.83 7.98
CA LEU A 71 -0.40 -20.76 7.92
C LEU A 71 -1.30 -20.75 9.18
N LEU A 72 -1.80 -21.92 9.58
CA LEU A 72 -2.65 -22.06 10.76
C LEU A 72 -1.90 -21.75 12.06
N ILE A 73 -0.64 -22.18 12.18
CA ILE A 73 0.23 -21.86 13.32
C ILE A 73 0.39 -20.34 13.45
N ALA A 74 0.64 -19.64 12.34
CA ALA A 74 0.77 -18.18 12.33
C ALA A 74 -0.54 -17.47 12.66
N LEU A 75 -1.67 -17.99 12.18
CA LEU A 75 -2.99 -17.37 12.35
C LEU A 75 -3.59 -17.58 13.75
N ALA A 76 -3.32 -18.71 14.40
CA ALA A 76 -3.99 -19.12 15.63
C ALA A 76 -3.96 -18.08 16.78
N PRO A 77 -2.83 -17.42 17.11
CA PRO A 77 -2.79 -16.42 18.18
C PRO A 77 -3.68 -15.19 17.93
N HIS A 78 -3.99 -14.91 16.67
CA HIS A 78 -4.87 -13.79 16.29
C HIS A 78 -6.35 -14.16 16.38
N LEU A 79 -6.69 -15.44 16.32
CA LEU A 79 -8.05 -15.94 16.50
C LEU A 79 -8.35 -16.25 17.96
N GLN A 80 -7.38 -16.84 18.66
CA GLN A 80 -7.47 -17.20 20.07
C GLN A 80 -6.10 -17.00 20.73
N ALA A 81 -5.95 -15.91 21.50
CA ALA A 81 -4.67 -15.45 22.03
C ALA A 81 -3.96 -16.44 22.98
N ASP A 82 -4.72 -17.30 23.66
CA ASP A 82 -4.20 -18.30 24.59
C ASP A 82 -4.16 -19.73 24.02
N PHE A 83 -4.39 -19.89 22.70
CA PHE A 83 -4.52 -21.18 22.04
C PHE A 83 -3.35 -22.15 22.33
N PHE A 84 -2.12 -21.69 22.12
CA PHE A 84 -0.93 -22.51 22.39
C PHE A 84 -0.71 -22.73 23.88
N ASP A 85 -0.96 -21.72 24.72
CA ASP A 85 -0.79 -21.82 26.17
C ASP A 85 -1.72 -22.88 26.77
N GLN A 86 -2.99 -22.91 26.34
CA GLN A 86 -3.96 -23.93 26.75
C GLN A 86 -3.50 -25.33 26.35
N LEU A 87 -3.08 -25.51 25.09
CA LEU A 87 -2.66 -26.82 24.58
C LEU A 87 -1.39 -27.33 25.28
N ILE A 88 -0.36 -26.49 25.39
CA ILE A 88 0.91 -26.86 26.03
C ILE A 88 0.66 -27.21 27.50
N THR A 89 -0.09 -26.39 28.24
CA THR A 89 -0.37 -26.63 29.67
C THR A 89 -1.21 -27.90 29.87
N SER A 90 -2.16 -28.18 28.98
CA SER A 90 -3.00 -29.38 29.08
C SER A 90 -2.21 -30.69 28.86
N GLN A 91 -1.20 -30.66 27.99
CA GLN A 91 -0.42 -31.84 27.61
C GLN A 91 0.87 -31.99 28.43
N LEU A 92 1.42 -30.88 28.93
CA LEU A 92 2.65 -30.81 29.71
C LEU A 92 2.37 -30.02 31.01
N PRO A 93 1.65 -30.63 31.97
CA PRO A 93 1.25 -29.95 33.20
C PRO A 93 2.41 -29.70 34.18
N GLN A 94 3.56 -30.33 33.95
CA GLN A 94 4.76 -30.10 34.75
C GLN A 94 5.40 -28.77 34.35
N ALA A 95 5.71 -27.93 35.33
CA ALA A 95 6.44 -26.70 35.10
C ALA A 95 7.84 -27.03 34.58
N GLY A 96 8.11 -26.66 33.34
CA GLY A 96 9.39 -26.87 32.67
C GLY A 96 9.55 -25.92 31.50
N ASP A 97 10.80 -25.64 31.15
CA ASP A 97 11.12 -24.96 29.90
C ASP A 97 11.21 -26.02 28.80
N TYR A 98 10.53 -25.78 27.68
CA TYR A 98 10.48 -26.69 26.54
C TYR A 98 11.03 -26.01 25.29
N PRO A 99 12.35 -25.76 25.19
CA PRO A 99 12.94 -25.03 24.06
C PRO A 99 12.63 -25.64 22.70
N GLN A 100 12.41 -26.96 22.65
CA GLN A 100 12.09 -27.70 21.43
C GLN A 100 10.74 -27.29 20.82
N ILE A 101 9.79 -26.77 21.61
CA ILE A 101 8.50 -26.25 21.11
C ILE A 101 8.70 -24.86 20.50
N GLY A 102 9.80 -24.19 20.85
CA GLY A 102 10.06 -22.81 20.50
C GLY A 102 9.09 -21.85 21.18
N GLY A 103 8.75 -20.79 20.45
CA GLY A 103 7.85 -19.76 20.92
C GLY A 103 8.55 -18.59 21.60
N TRP A 104 7.84 -17.47 21.60
CA TRP A 104 8.29 -16.22 22.15
C TRP A 104 7.18 -15.61 22.99
N ARG A 105 7.52 -15.03 24.14
CA ARG A 105 6.57 -14.28 24.98
C ARG A 105 6.94 -12.81 24.94
N GLY A 106 5.94 -11.97 24.65
CA GLY A 106 6.14 -10.55 24.50
C GLY A 106 6.10 -9.76 25.80
N LYS A 107 6.61 -8.54 25.72
CA LYS A 107 6.50 -7.55 26.82
C LYS A 107 5.05 -7.14 27.06
N SER A 108 4.28 -6.94 25.98
CA SER A 108 2.88 -6.52 26.04
C SER A 108 1.90 -7.69 25.83
N HIS A 109 2.20 -8.59 24.90
CA HIS A 109 1.44 -9.82 24.69
C HIS A 109 2.03 -10.94 25.56
N ARG A 110 1.32 -11.33 26.63
CA ARG A 110 1.78 -12.37 27.58
C ARG A 110 1.56 -13.80 27.08
N GLY A 111 0.77 -13.97 26.01
CA GLY A 111 0.53 -15.26 25.40
C GLY A 111 1.72 -15.75 24.56
N PHE A 112 1.74 -17.06 24.29
CA PHE A 112 2.72 -17.72 23.45
C PHE A 112 2.57 -17.28 21.98
N LEU A 113 3.63 -16.71 21.40
CA LEU A 113 3.73 -16.42 19.97
C LEU A 113 4.64 -17.45 19.29
N PRO A 114 4.21 -18.10 18.19
CA PRO A 114 5.01 -19.12 17.53
C PRO A 114 6.28 -18.55 16.89
N THR A 115 7.31 -19.39 16.80
CA THR A 115 8.56 -19.11 16.09
C THR A 115 8.75 -20.08 14.92
N GLY A 116 9.82 -19.91 14.15
CA GLY A 116 10.23 -20.93 13.18
C GLY A 116 10.41 -22.31 13.82
N GLU A 117 10.97 -22.38 15.03
CA GLU A 117 11.15 -23.64 15.77
C GLU A 117 9.82 -24.30 16.11
N THR A 118 8.78 -23.51 16.40
CA THR A 118 7.42 -24.03 16.62
C THR A 118 6.90 -24.78 15.39
N ILE A 119 7.18 -24.29 14.18
CA ILE A 119 6.81 -24.98 12.94
C ILE A 119 7.63 -26.26 12.77
N LEU A 120 8.95 -26.19 12.99
CA LEU A 120 9.82 -27.37 12.89
C LEU A 120 9.37 -28.48 13.85
N PHE A 121 9.03 -28.11 15.08
CA PHE A 121 8.53 -29.04 16.07
C PHE A 121 7.20 -29.66 15.66
N ILE A 122 6.19 -28.85 15.36
CA ILE A 122 4.83 -29.32 15.06
C ILE A 122 4.82 -30.16 13.78
N VAL A 123 5.47 -29.68 12.72
CA VAL A 123 5.33 -30.26 11.37
C VAL A 123 6.40 -31.32 11.08
N ALA A 124 7.67 -31.10 11.41
CA ALA A 124 8.75 -32.05 11.10
C ALA A 124 9.19 -32.93 12.28
N GLY A 125 8.95 -32.52 13.53
CA GLY A 125 9.46 -33.24 14.71
C GLY A 125 10.98 -33.38 14.66
N ASN A 126 11.51 -34.60 14.74
CA ASN A 126 12.96 -34.88 14.72
C ASN A 126 13.50 -35.26 13.33
N GLN A 127 12.68 -35.21 12.27
CA GLN A 127 13.09 -35.59 10.92
C GLN A 127 13.85 -34.45 10.23
N PHE A 128 15.17 -34.59 10.11
CA PHE A 128 16.04 -33.55 9.54
C PHE A 128 15.68 -33.16 8.10
N SER A 129 15.33 -34.13 7.25
CA SER A 129 14.95 -33.86 5.86
C SER A 129 13.76 -32.89 5.76
N ASP A 130 12.76 -33.09 6.60
CA ASP A 130 11.55 -32.26 6.60
C ASP A 130 11.82 -30.92 7.29
N ARG A 131 12.69 -30.88 8.30
CA ARG A 131 13.15 -29.61 8.88
C ARG A 131 13.83 -28.72 7.84
N PHE A 132 14.71 -29.26 7.00
CA PHE A 132 15.36 -28.49 5.93
C PHE A 132 14.37 -28.01 4.87
N ARG A 133 13.38 -28.84 4.50
CA ARG A 133 12.32 -28.43 3.57
C ARG A 133 11.47 -27.29 4.13
N LEU A 134 11.09 -27.34 5.40
CA LEU A 134 10.29 -26.30 6.04
C LEU A 134 11.00 -24.94 6.13
N GLN A 135 12.33 -24.93 6.26
CA GLN A 135 13.10 -23.68 6.19
C GLN A 135 12.92 -22.97 4.84
N GLN A 136 12.70 -23.71 3.75
CA GLN A 136 12.49 -23.16 2.41
C GLN A 136 11.20 -22.34 2.29
N LEU A 137 10.21 -22.53 3.18
CA LEU A 137 8.97 -21.75 3.21
C LEU A 137 9.21 -20.26 3.47
N PHE A 138 10.38 -19.93 4.03
CA PHE A 138 10.79 -18.57 4.41
C PHE A 138 11.85 -17.96 3.48
N HIS A 139 12.14 -18.61 2.35
CA HIS A 139 12.96 -18.00 1.29
C HIS A 139 12.15 -17.01 0.45
N ASN A 140 12.83 -16.00 -0.11
CA ASN A 140 12.22 -14.92 -0.89
C ASN A 140 11.38 -15.39 -2.11
N GLU A 141 11.63 -16.61 -2.61
CA GLU A 141 10.92 -17.18 -3.75
C GLU A 141 9.59 -17.84 -3.35
N HIS A 142 9.45 -18.24 -2.08
CA HIS A 142 8.26 -18.92 -1.60
C HIS A 142 7.08 -17.95 -1.48
N LEU A 143 5.87 -18.46 -1.76
CA LEU A 143 4.62 -17.70 -1.76
C LEU A 143 4.47 -16.81 -0.52
N PHE A 144 4.72 -17.39 0.67
CA PHE A 144 4.52 -16.69 1.93
C PHE A 144 5.32 -15.42 2.06
N VAL A 145 6.58 -15.43 1.62
CA VAL A 145 7.46 -14.26 1.68
C VAL A 145 7.21 -13.34 0.49
N ARG A 146 7.11 -13.90 -0.72
CA ARG A 146 6.91 -13.15 -1.96
C ARG A 146 5.63 -12.31 -1.93
N GLU A 147 4.53 -12.87 -1.45
CA GLU A 147 3.23 -12.19 -1.35
C GLU A 147 2.98 -11.61 0.05
N ARG A 148 4.00 -11.66 0.94
CA ARG A 148 3.94 -11.17 2.32
C ARG A 148 2.74 -11.68 3.10
N VAL A 149 2.39 -12.94 2.90
CA VAL A 149 1.38 -13.64 3.70
C VAL A 149 1.89 -13.75 5.14
N LEU A 150 3.08 -14.33 5.30
CA LEU A 150 3.75 -14.51 6.58
C LEU A 150 5.27 -14.59 6.40
N TYR A 151 6.02 -14.29 7.45
CA TYR A 151 7.48 -14.29 7.45
C TYR A 151 8.06 -14.51 8.85
N LEU A 152 9.35 -14.85 8.93
CA LEU A 152 10.09 -14.86 10.19
C LEU A 152 10.74 -13.50 10.43
N GLU A 153 10.52 -12.93 11.60
CA GLU A 153 11.28 -11.76 12.05
C GLU A 153 12.73 -12.18 12.31
N PRO A 154 13.74 -11.40 11.87
CA PRO A 154 15.13 -11.73 12.13
C PRO A 154 15.38 -11.82 13.64
N PRO A 155 15.98 -12.91 14.15
CA PRO A 155 16.33 -13.01 15.54
C PRO A 155 17.55 -12.13 15.86
N ALA A 156 17.98 -12.09 17.13
CA ALA A 156 19.16 -11.33 17.52
C ALA A 156 20.45 -11.92 16.89
N ASP A 157 21.48 -11.08 16.76
CA ASP A 157 22.75 -11.49 16.16
C ASP A 157 23.34 -12.72 16.87
N GLY A 158 23.65 -13.75 16.09
CA GLY A 158 24.20 -15.02 16.58
C GLY A 158 23.15 -16.07 16.96
N GLU A 159 21.86 -15.74 16.94
CA GLU A 159 20.79 -16.72 17.15
C GLU A 159 20.43 -17.49 15.86
N PRO A 160 19.94 -18.74 15.97
CA PRO A 160 19.48 -19.50 14.80
C PRO A 160 18.30 -18.83 14.11
N LEU A 161 18.27 -18.81 12.76
CA LEU A 161 17.18 -18.20 11.98
C LEU A 161 15.77 -18.61 12.45
N MET A 162 15.60 -19.88 12.82
CA MET A 162 14.31 -20.43 13.23
C MET A 162 13.88 -20.03 14.66
N SER A 163 14.72 -19.37 15.46
CA SER A 163 14.28 -18.70 16.69
C SER A 163 13.45 -17.44 16.40
N GLY A 164 13.48 -16.94 15.16
CA GLY A 164 12.70 -15.81 14.71
C GLY A 164 11.20 -15.97 14.95
N LYS A 165 10.54 -14.89 15.36
CA LYS A 165 9.07 -14.86 15.55
C LYS A 165 8.36 -15.06 14.21
N LEU A 166 7.34 -15.90 14.20
CA LEU A 166 6.47 -16.09 13.05
C LEU A 166 5.41 -15.01 13.02
N ILE A 167 5.39 -14.22 11.95
CA ILE A 167 4.48 -13.09 11.79
C ILE A 167 3.61 -13.32 10.55
N ILE A 168 2.28 -13.32 10.73
CA ILE A 168 1.30 -13.17 9.65
C ILE A 168 0.95 -11.68 9.51
N THR A 169 0.80 -11.19 8.28
CA THR A 169 0.51 -9.76 8.08
C THR A 169 -0.97 -9.44 8.33
N GLN A 170 -1.24 -8.22 8.83
CA GLN A 170 -2.60 -7.76 9.15
C GLN A 170 -3.56 -7.90 7.96
N ASP A 171 -3.08 -7.62 6.75
CA ASP A 171 -3.84 -7.74 5.50
C ASP A 171 -4.46 -9.16 5.34
N TYR A 172 -3.72 -10.21 5.70
CA TYR A 172 -4.21 -11.59 5.62
C TYR A 172 -5.01 -12.01 6.85
N ILE A 173 -4.73 -11.45 8.03
CA ILE A 173 -5.62 -11.59 9.20
C ILE A 173 -7.01 -11.06 8.84
N ASP A 174 -7.09 -9.86 8.26
CA ASP A 174 -8.35 -9.24 7.86
C ASP A 174 -9.02 -10.02 6.72
N LEU A 175 -8.25 -10.50 5.73
CA LEU A 175 -8.79 -11.38 4.68
C LEU A 175 -9.44 -12.63 5.28
N PHE A 176 -8.75 -13.34 6.17
CA PHE A 176 -9.25 -14.61 6.71
C PHE A 176 -10.37 -14.41 7.73
N THR A 177 -10.40 -13.29 8.45
CA THR A 177 -11.43 -13.02 9.48
C THR A 177 -12.65 -12.26 8.95
N GLN A 178 -12.44 -11.29 8.07
CA GLN A 178 -13.47 -10.36 7.57
C GLN A 178 -13.83 -10.60 6.09
N GLY A 179 -13.03 -11.37 5.35
CA GLY A 179 -13.27 -11.68 3.95
C GLY A 179 -12.82 -10.60 2.96
N HIS A 180 -12.14 -9.55 3.43
CA HIS A 180 -11.59 -8.51 2.58
C HIS A 180 -10.23 -8.03 3.10
N PHE A 181 -9.37 -7.59 2.19
CA PHE A 181 -8.17 -6.85 2.58
C PHE A 181 -8.57 -5.49 3.13
N SER A 182 -8.11 -5.12 4.32
CA SER A 182 -8.18 -3.72 4.75
C SER A 182 -7.18 -2.90 3.93
N SER A 183 -7.61 -1.75 3.42
CA SER A 183 -6.65 -0.78 2.89
C SER A 183 -5.89 -0.20 4.09
N PRO A 184 -4.55 -0.19 4.10
CA PRO A 184 -3.80 0.41 5.19
C PRO A 184 -4.24 1.86 5.37
N GLN A 185 -4.72 2.17 6.57
CA GLN A 185 -5.06 3.54 6.95
C GLN A 185 -3.79 4.32 7.21
N PHE A 186 -3.81 5.60 6.87
CA PHE A 186 -2.72 6.53 7.16
C PHE A 186 -2.37 6.44 8.65
N SER A 187 -1.10 6.16 8.95
CA SER A 187 -0.62 6.11 10.33
C SER A 187 0.83 6.55 10.40
N ILE A 188 1.32 6.79 11.61
CA ILE A 188 2.74 7.11 11.86
C ILE A 188 3.66 6.02 11.27
N ASN A 189 3.20 4.76 11.25
CA ASN A 189 3.94 3.61 10.73
C ASN A 189 3.71 3.34 9.23
N PHE A 190 2.80 4.08 8.59
CA PHE A 190 2.47 3.94 7.17
C PHE A 190 2.16 5.34 6.57
N PRO A 191 3.19 6.05 6.07
CA PRO A 191 3.09 7.45 5.66
C PRO A 191 2.48 7.62 4.26
N ALA A 192 1.45 6.84 3.95
CA ALA A 192 0.79 6.88 2.65
C ALA A 192 -0.73 6.86 2.80
N GLN A 193 -1.39 7.64 1.95
CA GLN A 193 -2.85 7.75 1.89
C GLN A 193 -3.32 7.27 0.53
N ARG A 194 -4.28 6.34 0.49
CA ARG A 194 -4.93 5.95 -0.75
C ARG A 194 -5.68 7.14 -1.34
N ILE A 195 -5.41 7.45 -2.62
CA ILE A 195 -6.16 8.44 -3.39
C ILE A 195 -6.97 7.75 -4.48
N SER A 196 -8.15 8.29 -4.74
CA SER A 196 -9.05 7.84 -5.80
C SER A 196 -9.89 9.02 -6.27
N THR A 197 -10.57 8.88 -7.41
CA THR A 197 -11.44 9.91 -7.96
C THR A 197 -12.67 9.25 -8.59
N GLU A 198 -13.82 9.91 -8.47
CA GLU A 198 -15.04 9.55 -9.19
C GLU A 198 -15.04 10.10 -10.62
N MET A 199 -14.20 11.12 -10.89
CA MET A 199 -14.07 11.76 -12.19
C MET A 199 -13.52 10.80 -13.26
N GLU A 200 -13.77 11.11 -14.52
CA GLU A 200 -13.27 10.42 -15.69
C GLU A 200 -12.20 11.23 -16.44
N TRP A 201 -11.61 10.63 -17.47
CA TRP A 201 -10.59 11.31 -18.30
C TRP A 201 -11.15 12.52 -19.03
N GLU A 202 -12.45 12.50 -19.36
CA GLU A 202 -13.17 13.59 -19.98
C GLU A 202 -13.24 14.83 -19.08
N ASP A 203 -13.25 14.62 -17.75
CA ASP A 203 -13.28 15.71 -16.77
C ASP A 203 -11.92 16.37 -16.54
N LEU A 204 -10.85 15.81 -17.11
CA LEU A 204 -9.50 16.33 -17.00
C LEU A 204 -9.14 17.16 -18.24
N VAL A 205 -9.19 18.48 -18.08
CA VAL A 205 -8.75 19.42 -19.12
C VAL A 205 -7.26 19.70 -18.98
N LEU A 206 -6.48 19.33 -20.00
CA LEU A 206 -5.05 19.56 -20.09
C LEU A 206 -4.71 20.12 -21.49
N ASN A 207 -3.57 20.81 -21.60
CA ASN A 207 -3.11 21.25 -22.90
C ASN A 207 -2.65 20.04 -23.75
N THR A 208 -2.57 20.23 -25.07
CA THR A 208 -2.25 19.15 -26.02
C THR A 208 -0.91 18.49 -25.71
N GLN A 209 0.12 19.28 -25.39
CA GLN A 209 1.45 18.73 -25.11
C GLN A 209 1.46 17.83 -23.86
N THR A 210 0.80 18.23 -22.78
CA THR A 210 0.68 17.42 -21.56
C THR A 210 -0.14 16.16 -21.85
N LEU A 211 -1.23 16.26 -22.61
CA LEU A 211 -2.04 15.11 -23.01
C LEU A 211 -1.23 14.09 -23.80
N ASP A 212 -0.46 14.52 -24.80
CA ASP A 212 0.40 13.64 -25.61
C ASP A 212 1.39 12.87 -24.72
N GLN A 213 2.04 13.55 -23.78
CA GLN A 213 2.96 12.91 -22.82
C GLN A 213 2.25 11.92 -21.88
N ILE A 214 1.00 12.19 -21.50
CA ILE A 214 0.19 11.25 -20.73
C ILE A 214 -0.23 10.05 -21.58
N HIS A 215 -0.51 10.24 -22.87
CA HIS A 215 -0.76 9.14 -23.80
C HIS A 215 0.48 8.24 -23.96
N ASP A 216 1.67 8.82 -24.07
CA ASP A 216 2.93 8.05 -24.09
C ASP A 216 3.12 7.23 -22.81
N LEU A 217 2.82 7.83 -21.66
CA LEU A 217 2.88 7.15 -20.37
C LEU A 217 1.86 6.00 -20.31
N LYS A 218 0.61 6.22 -20.76
CA LYS A 218 -0.42 5.16 -20.85
C LYS A 218 0.01 4.04 -21.78
N ALA A 219 0.61 4.36 -22.93
CA ALA A 219 1.12 3.39 -23.88
C ALA A 219 2.23 2.52 -23.26
N TRP A 220 3.14 3.10 -22.48
CA TRP A 220 4.13 2.33 -21.74
C TRP A 220 3.48 1.38 -20.74
N ILE A 221 2.49 1.82 -19.97
CA ILE A 221 1.82 0.95 -19.00
C ILE A 221 1.15 -0.24 -19.68
N THR A 222 0.51 -0.01 -20.84
CA THR A 222 -0.20 -1.05 -21.58
C THR A 222 0.74 -2.00 -22.32
N HIS A 223 1.86 -1.51 -22.88
CA HIS A 223 2.71 -2.28 -23.81
C HIS A 223 4.12 -2.59 -23.28
N GLY A 224 4.50 -2.06 -22.11
CA GLY A 224 5.85 -2.19 -21.56
C GLY A 224 6.27 -3.63 -21.31
N SER A 225 5.35 -4.50 -20.88
CA SER A 225 5.61 -5.94 -20.71
C SER A 225 6.01 -6.61 -22.03
N THR A 226 5.28 -6.35 -23.12
CA THR A 226 5.62 -6.85 -24.46
C THR A 226 7.00 -6.40 -24.91
N ILE A 227 7.36 -5.12 -24.69
CA ILE A 227 8.70 -4.61 -25.01
C ILE A 227 9.78 -5.37 -24.21
N LEU A 228 9.55 -5.59 -22.92
CA LEU A 228 10.53 -6.19 -22.03
C LEU A 228 10.71 -7.69 -22.29
N TYR A 229 9.60 -8.44 -22.39
CA TYR A 229 9.59 -9.89 -22.44
C TYR A 229 9.54 -10.41 -23.87
N ASP A 230 8.55 -10.00 -24.67
CA ASP A 230 8.36 -10.53 -26.02
C ASP A 230 9.44 -10.03 -26.99
N TRP A 231 9.84 -8.77 -26.85
CA TRP A 231 10.89 -8.17 -27.68
C TRP A 231 12.28 -8.29 -27.04
N GLY A 232 12.38 -8.91 -25.86
CA GLY A 232 13.66 -9.22 -25.21
C GLY A 232 14.45 -8.02 -24.68
N MET A 233 13.82 -6.86 -24.46
CA MET A 233 14.51 -5.66 -23.98
C MET A 233 14.75 -5.63 -22.46
N LYS A 234 14.30 -6.63 -21.70
CA LYS A 234 14.51 -6.74 -20.24
C LYS A 234 15.98 -6.63 -19.81
N ARG A 235 16.94 -6.99 -20.66
CA ARG A 235 18.38 -6.86 -20.36
C ARG A 235 18.90 -5.42 -20.46
N LYS A 236 18.15 -4.53 -21.14
CA LYS A 236 18.53 -3.15 -21.42
C LYS A 236 17.67 -2.13 -20.68
N LEU A 237 16.43 -2.50 -20.35
CA LEU A 237 15.43 -1.64 -19.73
C LEU A 237 15.01 -2.22 -18.37
N LYS A 238 14.82 -1.35 -17.38
CA LYS A 238 14.18 -1.71 -16.11
C LYS A 238 12.66 -1.79 -16.30
N LEU A 239 11.98 -2.60 -15.48
CA LEU A 239 10.53 -2.79 -15.52
C LEU A 239 9.78 -1.54 -15.03
N GLY A 240 10.27 -0.92 -13.95
CA GLY A 240 9.70 0.29 -13.36
C GLY A 240 9.70 1.52 -14.26
N TYR A 241 8.58 2.24 -14.24
CA TYR A 241 8.40 3.51 -14.95
C TYR A 241 8.28 4.67 -13.96
N ARG A 242 9.08 5.71 -14.16
CA ARG A 242 9.13 6.89 -13.29
C ARG A 242 8.76 8.12 -14.09
N ALA A 243 7.73 8.82 -13.61
CA ALA A 243 7.28 10.08 -14.16
C ALA A 243 7.44 11.22 -13.14
N LEU A 244 7.89 12.38 -13.60
CA LEU A 244 7.93 13.61 -12.84
C LEU A 244 6.86 14.57 -13.37
N PHE A 245 5.83 14.84 -12.57
CA PHE A 245 4.80 15.82 -12.85
C PHE A 245 5.21 17.15 -12.23
N HIS A 246 5.44 18.17 -13.05
CA HIS A 246 5.86 19.47 -12.53
C HIS A 246 4.97 20.59 -13.04
N GLY A 247 4.76 21.62 -12.23
CA GLY A 247 4.00 22.81 -12.59
C GLY A 247 3.24 23.39 -11.41
N PRO A 248 2.55 24.52 -11.58
CA PRO A 248 1.85 25.20 -10.48
C PRO A 248 0.87 24.30 -9.73
N PRO A 249 0.54 24.59 -8.45
CA PRO A 249 -0.49 23.86 -7.74
C PRO A 249 -1.84 24.02 -8.44
N GLY A 250 -2.73 23.03 -8.28
CA GLY A 250 -4.09 23.09 -8.83
C GLY A 250 -4.24 22.80 -10.33
N THR A 251 -3.18 22.39 -11.03
CA THR A 251 -3.19 22.09 -12.48
C THR A 251 -3.52 20.63 -12.83
N GLY A 252 -4.02 19.82 -11.88
CA GLY A 252 -4.51 18.47 -12.16
C GLY A 252 -3.50 17.32 -11.99
N LYS A 253 -2.31 17.56 -11.43
CA LYS A 253 -1.28 16.52 -11.19
C LYS A 253 -1.80 15.31 -10.40
N THR A 254 -2.41 15.56 -9.23
CA THR A 254 -2.96 14.50 -8.36
C THR A 254 -4.17 13.82 -8.99
N LEU A 255 -5.04 14.57 -9.67
CA LEU A 255 -6.19 14.02 -10.40
C LEU A 255 -5.73 13.07 -11.51
N THR A 256 -4.71 13.46 -12.27
CA THR A 256 -4.11 12.63 -13.33
C THR A 256 -3.56 11.32 -12.77
N ALA A 257 -2.89 11.36 -11.61
CA ALA A 257 -2.41 10.15 -10.94
C ALA A 257 -3.57 9.20 -10.53
N SER A 258 -4.66 9.76 -9.96
CA SER A 258 -5.86 8.97 -9.64
C SER A 258 -6.52 8.34 -10.88
N LEU A 259 -6.59 9.09 -11.98
CA LEU A 259 -7.13 8.60 -13.26
C LEU A 259 -6.24 7.51 -13.89
N LEU A 260 -4.92 7.59 -13.74
CA LEU A 260 -4.01 6.51 -14.12
C LEU A 260 -4.24 5.24 -13.27
N GLY A 261 -4.51 5.39 -11.97
CA GLY A 261 -4.96 4.27 -11.12
C GLY A 261 -6.21 3.60 -11.65
N LYS A 262 -7.24 4.39 -11.98
CA LYS A 262 -8.49 3.89 -12.56
C LYS A 262 -8.27 3.20 -13.92
N TYR A 263 -7.48 3.82 -14.81
CA TYR A 263 -7.14 3.26 -16.13
C TYR A 263 -6.41 1.91 -16.04
N THR A 264 -5.62 1.71 -14.99
CA THR A 264 -4.81 0.50 -14.79
C THR A 264 -5.44 -0.50 -13.83
N ASN A 265 -6.59 -0.16 -13.22
CA ASN A 265 -7.20 -0.90 -12.12
C ASN A 265 -6.23 -1.15 -10.94
N LYS A 266 -5.38 -0.16 -10.63
CA LYS A 266 -4.40 -0.20 -9.53
C LYS A 266 -4.75 0.81 -8.45
N GLU A 267 -4.48 0.46 -7.20
CA GLU A 267 -4.57 1.43 -6.11
C GLU A 267 -3.44 2.45 -6.21
N VAL A 268 -3.76 3.73 -5.95
CA VAL A 268 -2.79 4.82 -5.92
C VAL A 268 -2.59 5.26 -4.48
N TYR A 269 -1.34 5.23 -4.02
CA TYR A 269 -0.98 5.71 -2.70
C TYR A 269 -0.20 7.02 -2.83
N LYS A 270 -0.74 8.09 -2.22
CA LYS A 270 -0.08 9.37 -2.06
C LYS A 270 0.82 9.37 -0.83
N ILE A 271 2.09 9.70 -1.01
CA ILE A 271 3.08 9.88 0.04
C ILE A 271 3.44 11.35 0.08
N ASP A 272 3.31 11.99 1.24
CA ASP A 272 3.80 13.35 1.44
C ASP A 272 5.28 13.31 1.87
N LEU A 273 6.17 13.74 0.99
CA LEU A 273 7.60 13.69 1.25
C LEU A 273 8.06 14.66 2.33
N SER A 274 7.34 15.76 2.55
CA SER A 274 7.65 16.71 3.62
C SER A 274 7.50 16.05 5.01
N MET A 275 6.50 15.16 5.15
CA MET A 275 6.25 14.42 6.39
C MET A 275 7.28 13.32 6.65
N VAL A 276 7.79 12.71 5.59
CA VAL A 276 8.79 11.63 5.67
C VAL A 276 10.13 12.17 6.18
N VAL A 277 10.56 13.34 5.69
CA VAL A 277 11.86 13.94 6.02
C VAL A 277 11.88 14.67 7.37
N SER A 278 10.75 15.24 7.80
CA SER A 278 10.73 16.17 8.94
C SER A 278 10.60 15.52 10.33
N LYS A 279 10.18 14.25 10.43
CA LYS A 279 9.74 13.66 11.72
C LYS A 279 10.49 12.41 12.15
N PHE A 280 11.34 11.83 11.32
CA PHE A 280 11.86 10.49 11.57
C PHE A 280 13.35 10.49 11.27
N ILE A 281 14.18 10.49 12.31
CA ILE A 281 15.59 10.14 12.18
C ILE A 281 15.66 8.68 12.66
N GLY A 282 15.66 7.73 11.73
CA GLY A 282 15.89 6.30 12.00
C GLY A 282 14.68 5.34 11.88
N GLU A 283 13.44 5.78 12.10
CA GLU A 283 12.23 4.93 11.89
C GLU A 283 11.72 4.96 10.43
N THR A 284 12.15 5.97 9.67
CA THR A 284 11.76 6.27 8.29
C THR A 284 12.11 5.17 7.31
N GLU A 285 13.33 4.63 7.39
CA GLU A 285 13.80 3.60 6.45
C GLU A 285 12.99 2.32 6.57
N LYS A 286 12.64 1.91 7.81
CA LYS A 286 11.80 0.74 8.06
C LYS A 286 10.39 0.96 7.53
N ASN A 287 9.81 2.15 7.74
CA ASN A 287 8.48 2.49 7.26
C ASN A 287 8.43 2.59 5.73
N LEU A 288 9.44 3.20 5.10
CA LEU A 288 9.60 3.23 3.64
C LEU A 288 9.83 1.83 3.06
N ALA A 289 10.70 1.01 3.66
CA ALA A 289 10.90 -0.37 3.24
C ALA A 289 9.60 -1.17 3.30
N ASN A 290 8.83 -1.00 4.36
CA ASN A 290 7.52 -1.64 4.52
C ASN A 290 6.53 -1.16 3.45
N LEU A 291 6.48 0.15 3.18
CA LEU A 291 5.64 0.76 2.15
C LEU A 291 5.97 0.19 0.76
N PHE A 292 7.23 0.27 0.33
CA PHE A 292 7.64 -0.20 -1.01
C PHE A 292 7.35 -1.68 -1.19
N ALA A 293 7.62 -2.51 -0.19
CA ALA A 293 7.39 -3.93 -0.35
C ALA A 293 5.91 -4.33 -0.20
N LYS A 294 5.05 -3.51 0.44
CA LYS A 294 3.59 -3.64 0.27
C LYS A 294 3.16 -3.25 -1.14
N ALA A 295 3.72 -2.15 -1.67
CA ALA A 295 3.45 -1.68 -3.02
C ALA A 295 3.84 -2.71 -4.08
N GLU A 296 5.00 -3.37 -3.92
CA GLU A 296 5.46 -4.45 -4.80
C GLU A 296 4.51 -5.65 -4.74
N SER A 297 4.08 -6.09 -3.55
CA SER A 297 3.17 -7.22 -3.42
C SER A 297 1.78 -6.98 -4.02
N LYS A 298 1.33 -5.72 -4.04
CA LYS A 298 -0.03 -5.33 -4.48
C LYS A 298 -0.06 -4.56 -5.80
N ASP A 299 1.10 -4.43 -6.46
CA ASP A 299 1.30 -3.70 -7.72
C ASP A 299 0.68 -2.28 -7.71
N TRP A 300 0.98 -1.51 -6.65
CA TRP A 300 0.43 -0.17 -6.46
C TRP A 300 1.09 0.89 -7.36
N ILE A 301 0.38 1.99 -7.59
CA ILE A 301 0.98 3.22 -8.10
C ILE A 301 1.39 4.07 -6.90
N LEU A 302 2.66 4.48 -6.88
CA LEU A 302 3.19 5.35 -5.82
C LEU A 302 3.22 6.80 -6.32
N PHE A 303 2.46 7.68 -5.68
CA PHE A 303 2.42 9.11 -5.96
C PHE A 303 3.11 9.87 -4.83
N PHE A 304 4.32 10.35 -5.06
CA PHE A 304 5.07 11.15 -4.09
C PHE A 304 4.81 12.63 -4.34
N ASP A 305 4.12 13.28 -3.41
CA ASP A 305 3.83 14.70 -3.48
C ASP A 305 4.90 15.54 -2.81
N GLU A 306 4.99 16.80 -3.22
CA GLU A 306 5.95 17.79 -2.70
C GLU A 306 7.42 17.34 -2.82
N ALA A 307 7.79 16.79 -3.97
CA ALA A 307 9.17 16.38 -4.27
C ALA A 307 10.19 17.50 -4.05
N ASP A 308 9.79 18.77 -4.19
CA ASP A 308 10.65 19.93 -3.93
C ASP A 308 11.26 19.93 -2.51
N ALA A 309 10.56 19.35 -1.52
CA ALA A 309 11.04 19.26 -0.14
C ALA A 309 12.29 18.37 -0.01
N LEU A 310 12.43 17.34 -0.85
CA LEU A 310 13.61 16.49 -0.88
C LEU A 310 14.79 17.12 -1.63
N PHE A 311 14.47 17.97 -2.62
CA PHE A 311 15.44 18.33 -3.66
C PHE A 311 15.87 19.78 -3.65
N SER A 312 15.32 20.62 -2.75
CA SER A 312 15.79 21.98 -2.53
C SER A 312 17.32 22.00 -2.46
N LYS A 313 17.95 22.81 -3.34
CA LYS A 313 19.40 22.82 -3.61
C LYS A 313 20.18 22.59 -2.33
N ARG A 314 20.85 21.42 -2.24
CA ARG A 314 21.68 20.96 -1.12
C ARG A 314 22.21 22.16 -0.35
N THR A 315 21.59 22.45 0.79
CA THR A 315 22.13 23.48 1.69
C THR A 315 23.54 23.02 2.05
N ASN A 316 24.51 23.93 1.94
CA ASN A 316 25.90 23.64 2.32
C ASN A 316 25.89 22.97 3.69
N VAL A 317 26.36 21.71 3.73
CA VAL A 317 26.39 20.86 4.93
C VAL A 317 27.08 21.64 6.05
N ARG A 318 26.29 22.11 7.02
CA ARG A 318 26.82 22.81 8.21
C ARG A 318 26.71 21.94 9.45
N ASP A 319 25.70 21.07 9.52
CA ASP A 319 25.42 20.26 10.71
C ASP A 319 25.30 18.74 10.44
N ALA A 320 25.45 17.94 11.49
CA ALA A 320 25.30 16.49 11.43
C ALA A 320 23.88 16.06 11.01
N HIS A 321 22.86 16.85 11.33
CA HIS A 321 21.47 16.63 10.91
C HIS A 321 21.29 16.67 9.38
N ASP A 322 22.01 17.56 8.68
CA ASP A 322 21.97 17.65 7.21
C ASP A 322 22.51 16.38 6.55
N LYS A 323 23.50 15.71 7.18
CA LYS A 323 24.07 14.46 6.63
C LYS A 323 23.07 13.31 6.69
N TYR A 324 22.30 13.19 7.77
CA TYR A 324 21.29 12.13 7.91
C TYR A 324 20.14 12.33 6.93
N ALA A 325 19.63 13.56 6.77
CA ALA A 325 18.59 13.86 5.79
C ALA A 325 19.02 13.52 4.35
N ASN A 326 20.29 13.79 3.99
CA ASN A 326 20.83 13.44 2.67
C ASN A 326 20.93 11.92 2.44
N GLN A 327 21.21 11.13 3.49
CA GLN A 327 21.24 9.66 3.42
C GLN A 327 19.83 9.10 3.20
N GLU A 328 18.83 9.60 3.92
CA GLU A 328 17.44 9.15 3.77
C GLU A 328 16.86 9.49 2.39
N VAL A 329 17.15 10.68 1.87
CA VAL A 329 16.80 11.04 0.49
C VAL A 329 17.45 10.07 -0.47
N SER A 330 18.74 9.78 -0.33
CA SER A 330 19.46 8.83 -1.19
C SER A 330 18.84 7.42 -1.15
N TYR A 331 18.45 6.95 0.04
CA TYR A 331 17.76 5.68 0.22
C TYR A 331 16.40 5.65 -0.49
N LEU A 332 15.59 6.69 -0.30
CA LEU A 332 14.30 6.82 -0.97
C LEU A 332 14.47 6.82 -2.49
N LEU A 333 15.46 7.54 -3.02
CA LEU A 333 15.73 7.54 -4.45
C LEU A 333 16.12 6.15 -4.97
N GLN A 334 16.97 5.43 -4.25
CA GLN A 334 17.33 4.06 -4.60
C GLN A 334 16.10 3.14 -4.62
N ARG A 335 15.18 3.30 -3.66
CA ARG A 335 13.92 2.53 -3.63
C ARG A 335 13.01 2.88 -4.80
N VAL A 336 12.85 4.17 -5.11
CA VAL A 336 12.10 4.62 -6.30
C VAL A 336 12.69 4.04 -7.59
N GLU A 337 14.02 3.92 -7.70
CA GLU A 337 14.69 3.35 -8.87
C GLU A 337 14.59 1.84 -9.03
N ASN A 338 14.34 1.14 -7.94
CA ASN A 338 14.27 -0.33 -7.89
C ASN A 338 12.82 -0.83 -7.84
N TYR A 339 11.84 0.06 -7.67
CA TYR A 339 10.44 -0.29 -7.75
C TYR A 339 10.06 -0.63 -9.19
N ASP A 340 9.49 -1.82 -9.39
CA ASP A 340 9.10 -2.33 -10.70
C ASP A 340 7.76 -1.78 -11.21
N GLY A 341 6.97 -1.12 -10.36
CA GLY A 341 5.70 -0.49 -10.73
C GLY A 341 5.85 0.96 -11.22
N LEU A 342 4.72 1.67 -11.29
CA LEU A 342 4.67 3.08 -11.68
C LEU A 342 4.93 3.97 -10.46
N VAL A 343 5.94 4.83 -10.56
CA VAL A 343 6.19 5.91 -9.61
C VAL A 343 5.95 7.26 -10.27
N ILE A 344 5.14 8.10 -9.62
CA ILE A 344 4.87 9.47 -10.03
C ILE A 344 5.37 10.39 -8.92
N LEU A 345 6.29 11.30 -9.24
CA LEU A 345 6.69 12.38 -8.34
C LEU A 345 6.00 13.67 -8.79
N SER A 346 5.42 14.45 -7.87
CA SER A 346 4.93 15.80 -8.15
C SER A 346 5.76 16.89 -7.49
N SER A 347 6.02 17.95 -8.27
CA SER A 347 6.79 19.12 -7.87
C SER A 347 6.06 20.38 -8.35
N ASN A 348 6.15 21.46 -7.57
CA ASN A 348 5.70 22.78 -7.97
C ASN A 348 6.78 23.53 -8.77
N PHE A 349 8.06 23.26 -8.50
CA PHE A 349 9.19 23.97 -9.10
C PHE A 349 10.27 23.05 -9.67
N LYS A 350 10.21 22.77 -10.99
CA LYS A 350 11.25 21.97 -11.68
C LYS A 350 12.67 22.53 -11.49
N SER A 351 12.83 23.86 -11.43
CA SER A 351 14.14 24.52 -11.30
C SER A 351 14.90 24.18 -10.02
N ASN A 352 14.19 23.63 -9.02
CA ASN A 352 14.76 23.28 -7.74
C ASN A 352 15.28 21.85 -7.70
N ILE A 353 15.12 21.06 -8.78
CA ILE A 353 15.50 19.66 -8.84
C ILE A 353 16.85 19.50 -9.55
N ASP A 354 17.77 18.73 -8.95
CA ASP A 354 19.10 18.40 -9.50
C ASP A 354 18.99 17.70 -10.87
N ASP A 355 19.77 18.14 -11.87
CA ASP A 355 19.82 17.56 -13.22
C ASP A 355 20.19 16.07 -13.21
N ALA A 356 21.04 15.64 -12.26
CA ALA A 356 21.36 14.22 -12.11
C ALA A 356 20.13 13.40 -11.74
N PHE A 357 19.17 13.99 -11.02
CA PHE A 357 17.94 13.33 -10.62
C PHE A 357 16.93 13.28 -11.77
N ILE A 358 16.77 14.38 -12.48
CA ILE A 358 15.92 14.50 -13.67
C ILE A 358 16.23 13.38 -14.69
N ARG A 359 17.50 13.04 -14.90
CA ARG A 359 17.93 11.97 -15.83
C ARG A 359 17.44 10.56 -15.48
N ARG A 360 16.94 10.33 -14.26
CA ARG A 360 16.43 9.02 -13.80
C ARG A 360 14.97 8.78 -14.14
N PHE A 361 14.26 9.83 -14.56
CA PHE A 361 12.87 9.76 -14.98
C PHE A 361 12.78 9.40 -16.46
N GLN A 362 11.79 8.56 -16.78
CA GLN A 362 11.48 8.21 -18.17
C GLN A 362 10.57 9.27 -18.79
N ALA A 363 9.67 9.85 -17.98
CA ALA A 363 8.77 10.92 -18.39
C ALA A 363 8.91 12.15 -17.48
N ILE A 364 8.96 13.33 -18.09
CA ILE A 364 8.91 14.61 -17.39
C ILE A 364 7.77 15.41 -18.02
N ILE A 365 6.68 15.51 -17.27
CA ILE A 365 5.41 16.03 -17.75
C ILE A 365 5.15 17.38 -17.09
N HIS A 366 5.03 18.41 -17.93
CA HIS A 366 4.74 19.76 -17.47
C HIS A 366 3.23 19.96 -17.42
N PHE A 367 2.72 20.45 -16.29
CA PHE A 367 1.33 20.84 -16.08
C PHE A 367 1.26 22.37 -15.93
N PRO A 368 1.21 23.13 -17.05
CA PRO A 368 1.12 24.58 -17.01
C PRO A 368 -0.23 25.05 -16.45
N LEU A 369 -0.34 26.35 -16.18
CA LEU A 369 -1.66 26.96 -15.99
C LEU A 369 -2.48 26.82 -17.28
N PRO A 370 -3.79 26.52 -17.16
CA PRO A 370 -4.65 26.33 -18.32
C PRO A 370 -4.77 27.62 -19.14
N SER A 371 -4.80 27.52 -20.46
CA SER A 371 -5.08 28.64 -21.37
C SER A 371 -6.51 29.17 -21.18
N SER A 372 -6.85 30.33 -21.74
CA SER A 372 -8.23 30.86 -21.65
C SER A 372 -9.27 29.90 -22.25
N LYS A 373 -8.92 29.17 -23.32
CA LYS A 373 -9.79 28.15 -23.92
C LYS A 373 -9.98 26.94 -22.99
N GLU A 374 -8.90 26.47 -22.39
CA GLU A 374 -8.96 25.36 -21.42
C GLU A 374 -9.72 25.77 -20.15
N ARG A 375 -9.51 27.00 -19.64
CA ARG A 375 -10.28 27.54 -18.52
C ARG A 375 -11.77 27.63 -18.83
N LEU A 376 -12.14 28.06 -20.05
CA LEU A 376 -13.54 28.06 -20.46
C LEU A 376 -14.15 26.65 -20.39
N GLN A 377 -13.42 25.63 -20.87
CA GLN A 377 -13.88 24.24 -20.79
C GLN A 377 -14.07 23.80 -19.33
N ILE A 378 -13.09 24.10 -18.45
CA ILE A 378 -13.19 23.80 -17.02
C ILE A 378 -14.41 24.48 -16.40
N TRP A 379 -14.65 25.77 -16.69
CA TRP A 379 -15.83 26.49 -16.22
C TRP A 379 -17.14 25.84 -16.66
N GLN A 380 -17.23 25.41 -17.93
CA GLN A 380 -18.43 24.77 -18.46
C GLN A 380 -18.75 23.43 -17.78
N MET A 381 -17.72 22.72 -17.31
CA MET A 381 -17.85 21.42 -16.67
C MET A 381 -18.00 21.51 -15.14
N ALA A 382 -17.63 22.62 -14.54
CA ALA A 382 -17.51 22.74 -13.08
C ALA A 382 -18.86 22.86 -12.35
N PHE A 383 -19.91 23.36 -13.02
CA PHE A 383 -21.20 23.61 -12.38
C PHE A 383 -22.08 22.35 -12.32
N PRO A 384 -22.73 22.08 -11.16
CA PRO A 384 -23.65 20.96 -11.05
C PRO A 384 -24.94 21.23 -11.83
N PHE A 385 -25.60 20.16 -12.29
CA PHE A 385 -26.79 20.28 -13.15
C PHE A 385 -27.98 20.98 -12.49
N GLN A 386 -28.03 21.04 -11.15
CA GLN A 386 -29.10 21.70 -10.39
C GLN A 386 -28.95 23.22 -10.32
N VAL A 387 -27.82 23.76 -10.78
CA VAL A 387 -27.49 25.18 -10.64
C VAL A 387 -27.46 25.82 -12.02
N GLU A 388 -28.18 26.93 -12.16
CA GLU A 388 -28.21 27.72 -13.39
C GLU A 388 -27.33 28.96 -13.24
N LEU A 389 -26.71 29.39 -14.34
CA LEU A 389 -26.02 30.68 -14.40
C LEU A 389 -27.01 31.73 -14.88
N ALA A 390 -27.04 32.89 -14.22
CA ALA A 390 -27.83 34.01 -14.71
C ALA A 390 -27.40 34.39 -16.14
N GLU A 391 -28.34 34.79 -17.00
CA GLU A 391 -28.09 35.08 -18.43
C GLU A 391 -26.97 36.09 -18.68
N VAL A 392 -26.74 36.99 -17.74
CA VAL A 392 -25.68 38.01 -17.78
C VAL A 392 -24.27 37.47 -17.57
N VAL A 393 -24.12 36.22 -17.12
CA VAL A 393 -22.83 35.60 -16.81
C VAL A 393 -22.11 35.18 -18.09
N ASN A 394 -20.94 35.76 -18.31
CA ASN A 394 -20.09 35.43 -19.45
C ASN A 394 -18.85 34.63 -19.01
N LEU A 395 -18.92 33.30 -19.14
CA LEU A 395 -17.81 32.41 -18.79
C LEU A 395 -16.54 32.64 -19.63
N TRP A 396 -16.68 33.08 -20.89
CA TRP A 396 -15.53 33.39 -21.73
C TRP A 396 -14.77 34.60 -21.19
N GLU A 397 -15.50 35.66 -20.80
CA GLU A 397 -14.92 36.84 -20.18
C GLU A 397 -14.16 36.49 -18.90
N LEU A 398 -14.75 35.66 -18.03
CA LEU A 398 -14.08 35.16 -16.82
C LEU A 398 -12.82 34.38 -17.15
N ALA A 399 -12.89 33.48 -18.12
CA ALA A 399 -11.77 32.66 -18.55
C ALA A 399 -10.62 33.49 -19.16
N THR A 400 -10.92 34.59 -19.85
CA THR A 400 -9.88 35.49 -20.40
C THR A 400 -9.31 36.45 -19.38
N THR A 401 -10.14 36.94 -18.45
CA THR A 401 -9.76 37.99 -17.50
C THR A 401 -8.93 37.45 -16.33
N TYR A 402 -9.28 36.26 -15.83
CA TYR A 402 -8.69 35.70 -14.62
C TYR A 402 -7.82 34.48 -14.92
N GLU A 403 -6.55 34.56 -14.56
CA GLU A 403 -5.59 33.45 -14.68
C GLU A 403 -5.68 32.50 -13.47
N LEU A 404 -6.68 31.63 -13.52
CA LEU A 404 -7.02 30.65 -12.48
C LEU A 404 -6.57 29.23 -12.88
N SER A 405 -6.12 28.44 -11.91
CA SER A 405 -5.93 26.99 -12.08
C SER A 405 -7.26 26.24 -12.04
N GLY A 406 -7.27 24.95 -12.41
CA GLY A 406 -8.48 24.13 -12.31
C GLY A 406 -9.01 24.03 -10.88
N ALA A 407 -8.11 23.87 -9.89
CA ALA A 407 -8.50 23.86 -8.49
C ALA A 407 -9.06 25.21 -8.02
N ASP A 408 -8.50 26.34 -8.50
CA ASP A 408 -9.02 27.67 -8.16
C ASP A 408 -10.45 27.85 -8.72
N ILE A 409 -10.71 27.40 -9.95
CA ILE A 409 -12.05 27.42 -10.56
C ILE A 409 -13.03 26.58 -9.72
N MET A 410 -12.66 25.36 -9.32
CA MET A 410 -13.50 24.52 -8.47
C MET A 410 -13.78 25.16 -7.11
N ASN A 411 -12.80 25.82 -6.48
CA ASN A 411 -12.97 26.56 -5.24
C ASN A 411 -13.96 27.72 -5.40
N VAL A 412 -13.89 28.44 -6.54
CA VAL A 412 -14.84 29.49 -6.86
C VAL A 412 -16.24 28.94 -7.01
N VAL A 413 -16.43 27.87 -7.80
CA VAL A 413 -17.75 27.26 -8.03
C VAL A 413 -18.34 26.73 -6.73
N GLN A 414 -17.53 26.06 -5.90
CA GLN A 414 -17.94 25.57 -4.58
C GLN A 414 -18.46 26.72 -3.71
N TYR A 415 -17.74 27.84 -3.66
CA TYR A 415 -18.17 29.01 -2.89
C TYR A 415 -19.48 29.60 -3.43
N CYS A 416 -19.61 29.73 -4.75
CA CYS A 416 -20.84 30.24 -5.38
C CYS A 416 -22.04 29.35 -5.06
N CYS A 417 -21.90 28.02 -5.20
CA CYS A 417 -22.95 27.06 -4.84
C CYS A 417 -23.37 27.20 -3.37
N LEU A 418 -22.41 27.35 -2.46
CA LEU A 418 -22.70 27.56 -1.04
C LEU A 418 -23.48 28.85 -0.79
N GLN A 419 -23.10 29.97 -1.43
CA GLN A 419 -23.82 31.24 -1.27
C GLN A 419 -25.22 31.18 -1.86
N THR A 420 -25.39 30.55 -3.03
CA THR A 420 -26.69 30.33 -3.68
C THR A 420 -27.61 29.48 -2.80
N LEU A 421 -27.11 28.37 -2.25
CA LEU A 421 -27.86 27.55 -1.28
C LEU A 421 -28.23 28.32 0.00
N LYS A 422 -27.32 29.13 0.54
CA LYS A 422 -27.58 29.95 1.74
C LYS A 422 -28.73 30.95 1.53
N ARG A 423 -28.95 31.38 0.29
CA ARG A 423 -30.04 32.27 -0.12
C ARG A 423 -31.36 31.52 -0.41
N GLY A 424 -31.32 30.19 -0.47
CA GLY A 424 -32.46 29.38 -0.91
C GLY A 424 -32.74 29.49 -2.40
N ASP A 425 -31.72 29.78 -3.20
CA ASP A 425 -31.79 29.96 -4.65
C ASP A 425 -31.07 28.81 -5.38
N THR A 426 -31.27 28.71 -6.69
CA THR A 426 -30.58 27.79 -7.61
C THR A 426 -29.85 28.53 -8.73
N VAL A 427 -29.90 29.86 -8.75
CA VAL A 427 -29.20 30.69 -9.74
C VAL A 427 -27.92 31.27 -9.15
N ILE A 428 -26.82 31.20 -9.90
CA ILE A 428 -25.57 31.92 -9.61
C ILE A 428 -25.54 33.21 -10.41
N HIS A 429 -25.38 34.33 -9.72
CA HIS A 429 -25.26 35.65 -10.34
C HIS A 429 -23.80 36.06 -10.57
N GLN A 430 -23.58 37.04 -11.44
CA GLN A 430 -22.25 37.58 -11.74
C GLN A 430 -21.52 38.09 -10.49
N GLU A 431 -22.25 38.71 -9.55
CA GLU A 431 -21.69 39.23 -8.30
C GLU A 431 -21.10 38.12 -7.42
N ASP A 432 -21.68 36.92 -7.47
CA ASP A 432 -21.20 35.75 -6.72
C ASP A 432 -19.85 35.28 -7.22
N LEU A 433 -19.74 35.16 -8.54
CA LEU A 433 -18.51 34.77 -9.23
C LEU A 433 -17.41 35.80 -8.96
N GLN A 434 -17.71 37.10 -9.08
CA GLN A 434 -16.73 38.16 -8.78
C GLN A 434 -16.27 38.14 -7.31
N ALA A 435 -17.20 37.98 -6.36
CA ALA A 435 -16.86 37.89 -4.95
C ALA A 435 -16.01 36.65 -4.63
N ALA A 436 -16.35 35.51 -5.24
CA ALA A 436 -15.64 34.25 -5.10
C ALA A 436 -14.23 34.31 -5.69
N ILE A 437 -14.08 34.87 -6.90
CA ILE A 437 -12.79 35.07 -7.56
C ILE A 437 -11.92 35.99 -6.70
N LYS A 438 -12.46 37.12 -6.23
CA LYS A 438 -11.72 38.05 -5.36
C LYS A 438 -11.22 37.37 -4.09
N ARG A 439 -12.06 36.51 -3.48
CA ARG A 439 -11.67 35.70 -2.31
C ARG A 439 -10.52 34.75 -2.65
N GLU A 440 -10.57 34.08 -3.80
CA GLU A 440 -9.55 33.10 -4.19
C GLU A 440 -8.20 33.75 -4.49
N PHE A 441 -8.19 34.87 -5.22
CA PHE A 441 -6.98 35.68 -5.42
C PHE A 441 -6.41 36.18 -4.08
N GLY A 442 -7.29 36.61 -3.15
CA GLY A 442 -6.91 37.03 -1.81
C GLY A 442 -6.21 35.92 -0.99
N LYS A 443 -6.66 34.66 -1.10
CA LYS A 443 -5.97 33.52 -0.46
C LYS A 443 -4.59 33.25 -1.06
N ALA A 444 -4.46 33.41 -2.38
CA ALA A 444 -3.22 33.18 -3.10
C ALA A 444 -2.20 34.32 -2.95
N GLY A 445 -2.54 35.40 -2.21
CA GLY A 445 -1.69 36.59 -2.07
C GLY A 445 -1.55 37.39 -3.37
N LYS A 446 -2.42 37.15 -4.36
CA LYS A 446 -2.44 37.85 -5.65
C LYS A 446 -3.38 39.08 -5.54
N ILE A 447 -2.92 40.24 -5.99
CA ILE A 447 -3.75 41.46 -6.05
C ILE A 447 -4.67 41.35 -7.27
N VAL A 448 -5.97 41.58 -7.06
CA VAL A 448 -7.02 41.58 -8.10
C VAL A 448 -7.02 42.88 -8.87
#